data_AF-A0A7S2BFC6-F1
#
_entry.id   AF-A0A7S2BFC6-F1
#
_cell.length_a   1.000
_cell.length_b   1.000
_cell.length_c   1.000
_cell.angle_alpha   90.00
_cell.angle_beta   90.00
_cell.angle_gamma   90.00
#
_symmetry.space_group_name_H-M   'P 1'
#
loop_
_entity.id
_entity.type
_entity.pdbx_description
1 polymer ?
#
loop_
_entity_poly.entity_id
_entity_poly.type
_entity_poly.pdbx_seq_one_letter_code
_entity_poly.pdbx_strand_id
1 'polypeptide(L)'
;MSLSRYLGHGPGKLGLEFREYSIQIIQCGFSFSAVLIFVRFFDNMSVFGNLGEVVTILRLMIYESSDILIIYFWSAAGAGTAFAGLLAANANDPQFFARPCWYGVRTILGDFDLLSVYSTLGDSYEPHGGILGGAAVILLWVYAFMATIYIVNLMIAIMTSSYERVQGNAIVFRRFRQVGHVYEYKDLRSPLPPPFNIFYFIVRFSWWVVSCLRKAVGEEQEEQIRGFKDYLWVATAEQLWKSEAAARDRYLADPDQDGERYLRQVAEVKADTKLLASTVVKNHEYSVGRFERIERDLKKLIDASGIGGGGGGGGRGGSTPSPQDDMSRAAYAMPNRLGKLN
;
A
#
# COMPACT_ATOMS: atom_id res chain seq x y z
N MET A 1 30.66 -39.75 30.20
CA MET A 1 31.56 -38.69 30.68
C MET A 1 31.44 -37.53 29.71
N SER A 2 30.85 -36.42 30.18
CA SER A 2 30.23 -35.40 29.35
C SER A 2 31.24 -34.37 28.84
N LEU A 3 31.01 -33.93 27.60
CA LEU A 3 31.64 -32.78 26.95
C LEU A 3 31.29 -31.42 27.63
N SER A 4 30.69 -31.43 28.83
CA SER A 4 30.19 -30.23 29.54
C SER A 4 31.18 -29.68 30.57
N ARG A 5 32.41 -30.19 30.65
CA ARG A 5 33.45 -29.72 31.58
C ARG A 5 34.57 -28.89 30.94
N TYR A 6 34.67 -28.85 29.61
CA TYR A 6 35.72 -28.09 28.91
C TYR A 6 35.29 -26.70 28.43
N LEU A 7 33.99 -26.45 28.31
CA LEU A 7 33.45 -25.09 28.26
C LEU A 7 33.22 -24.65 29.70
N GLY A 8 34.19 -23.93 30.25
CA GLY A 8 34.14 -23.30 31.57
C GLY A 8 33.05 -22.24 31.67
N HIS A 9 31.79 -22.67 31.65
CA HIS A 9 30.64 -21.91 32.07
C HIS A 9 30.04 -22.64 33.27
N GLY A 10 30.52 -22.30 34.47
CA GLY A 10 29.59 -22.23 35.58
C GLY A 10 28.42 -21.31 35.18
N PRO A 11 27.24 -21.41 35.81
CA PRO A 11 26.11 -20.53 35.52
C PRO A 11 26.49 -19.10 35.94
N GLY A 12 27.26 -18.43 35.09
CA GLY A 12 27.74 -17.09 35.28
C GLY A 12 26.53 -16.19 35.19
N LYS A 13 26.37 -15.30 36.18
CA LYS A 13 25.30 -14.32 36.27
C LYS A 13 25.01 -13.64 34.91
N LEU A 14 26.05 -13.40 34.10
CA LEU A 14 25.94 -12.85 32.74
C LEU A 14 25.06 -13.65 31.77
N GLY A 15 25.07 -14.98 31.84
CA GLY A 15 24.22 -15.84 30.99
C GLY A 15 22.76 -15.89 31.46
N LEU A 16 22.52 -15.72 32.77
CA LEU A 16 21.17 -15.61 33.33
C LEU A 16 20.56 -14.24 33.03
N GLU A 17 21.32 -13.16 33.21
CA GLU A 17 20.92 -11.79 32.87
C GLU A 17 20.61 -11.63 31.37
N PHE A 18 21.46 -12.18 30.49
CA PHE A 18 21.20 -12.17 29.04
C PHE A 18 19.93 -12.97 28.69
N ARG A 19 19.70 -14.10 29.35
CA ARG A 19 18.48 -14.89 29.14
C ARG A 19 17.25 -14.11 29.59
N GLU A 20 17.28 -13.48 30.76
CA GLU A 20 16.17 -12.68 31.28
C GLU A 20 15.86 -11.48 30.38
N TYR A 21 16.89 -10.75 29.94
CA TYR A 21 16.74 -9.65 28.98
C TYR A 21 16.17 -10.11 27.64
N SER A 22 16.64 -11.25 27.11
CA SER A 22 16.12 -11.81 25.86
C SER A 22 14.64 -12.22 25.96
N ILE A 23 14.23 -12.79 27.10
CA ILE A 23 12.83 -13.14 27.37
C ILE A 23 11.95 -11.89 27.41
N GLN A 24 12.41 -10.81 28.05
CA GLN A 24 11.68 -9.54 28.08
C GLN A 24 11.50 -8.94 26.68
N ILE A 25 12.53 -8.96 25.84
CA ILE A 25 12.42 -8.48 24.45
C ILE A 25 11.40 -9.32 23.66
N ILE A 26 11.45 -10.64 23.80
CA ILE A 26 10.50 -11.53 23.12
C ILE A 26 9.07 -11.25 23.61
N GLN A 27 8.86 -11.03 24.91
CA GLN A 27 7.55 -10.68 25.47
C GLN A 27 7.04 -9.33 24.96
N CYS A 28 7.90 -8.31 24.88
CA CYS A 28 7.56 -7.02 24.28
C CYS A 28 7.20 -7.17 22.80
N GLY A 29 8.00 -7.94 22.04
CA GLY A 29 7.75 -8.21 20.62
C GLY A 29 6.42 -8.94 20.40
N PHE A 30 6.12 -9.94 21.23
CA PHE A 30 4.84 -10.67 21.17
C PHE A 30 3.66 -9.77 21.51
N SER A 31 3.80 -8.91 22.53
CA SER A 31 2.77 -7.94 22.93
C SER A 31 2.48 -6.93 21.82
N PHE A 32 3.52 -6.41 21.16
CA PHE A 32 3.36 -5.51 20.02
C PHE A 32 2.75 -6.21 18.81
N SER A 33 3.16 -7.46 18.53
CA SER A 33 2.57 -8.28 17.48
C SER A 33 1.06 -8.50 17.69
N ALA A 34 0.62 -8.72 18.94
CA ALA A 34 -0.79 -8.85 19.25
C ALA A 34 -1.59 -7.59 18.85
N VAL A 35 -1.09 -6.39 19.16
CA VAL A 35 -1.71 -5.12 18.74
C VAL A 35 -1.80 -5.02 17.22
N LEU A 36 -0.74 -5.38 16.49
CA LEU A 36 -0.75 -5.36 15.03
C LEU A 36 -1.76 -6.35 14.43
N ILE A 37 -1.95 -7.51 15.06
CA ILE A 37 -2.98 -8.48 14.64
C ILE A 37 -4.38 -7.88 14.82
N PHE A 38 -4.63 -7.15 15.91
CA PHE A 38 -5.87 -6.40 16.09
C PHE A 38 -6.04 -5.26 15.07
N VAL A 39 -4.98 -4.53 14.74
CA VAL A 39 -5.04 -3.51 13.68
C VAL A 39 -5.38 -4.15 12.33
N ARG A 40 -4.77 -5.31 12.02
CA ARG A 40 -5.08 -6.11 10.82
C ARG A 40 -6.53 -6.61 10.84
N PHE A 41 -7.14 -6.81 12.01
CA PHE A 41 -8.54 -7.19 12.08
C PHE A 41 -9.49 -6.11 11.52
N PHE A 42 -9.12 -4.82 11.56
CA PHE A 42 -9.87 -3.76 10.88
C PHE A 42 -9.96 -3.96 9.36
N ASP A 43 -8.93 -4.55 8.74
CA ASP A 43 -9.02 -4.92 7.32
C ASP A 43 -10.07 -6.00 7.07
N ASN A 44 -10.17 -6.99 7.95
CA ASN A 44 -11.21 -8.01 7.83
C ASN A 44 -12.62 -7.43 8.08
N MET A 45 -12.76 -6.50 9.02
CA MET A 45 -14.02 -5.78 9.25
C MET A 45 -14.46 -4.97 8.03
N SER A 46 -13.52 -4.58 7.16
CA SER A 46 -13.84 -3.85 5.94
C SER A 46 -14.60 -4.66 4.88
N VAL A 47 -14.70 -5.98 5.05
CA VAL A 47 -15.52 -6.86 4.21
C VAL A 47 -17.01 -6.65 4.51
N PHE A 48 -17.37 -6.32 5.75
CA PHE A 48 -18.77 -6.06 6.10
C PHE A 48 -19.21 -4.71 5.58
N GLY A 49 -20.44 -4.66 5.08
CA GLY A 49 -20.92 -3.49 4.37
C GLY A 49 -20.88 -2.19 5.18
N ASN A 50 -21.57 -2.18 6.31
CA ASN A 50 -21.72 -0.97 7.13
C ASN A 50 -20.40 -0.58 7.83
N LEU A 51 -19.59 -1.56 8.23
CA LEU A 51 -18.31 -1.32 8.90
C LEU A 51 -17.19 -0.92 7.93
N GLY A 52 -17.18 -1.48 6.72
CA GLY A 52 -16.14 -1.19 5.74
C GLY A 52 -16.19 0.21 5.17
N GLU A 53 -17.38 0.81 5.12
CA GLU A 53 -17.53 2.22 4.81
C GLU A 53 -16.83 3.10 5.87
N VAL A 54 -17.15 2.88 7.14
CA VAL A 54 -16.54 3.61 8.27
C VAL A 54 -15.03 3.42 8.33
N VAL A 55 -14.53 2.19 8.18
CA VAL A 55 -13.09 1.91 8.19
C VAL A 55 -12.37 2.59 7.02
N THR A 56 -13.00 2.64 5.84
CA THR A 56 -12.41 3.30 4.67
C THR A 56 -12.36 4.81 4.86
N ILE A 57 -13.43 5.41 5.36
CA ILE A 57 -13.49 6.84 5.68
C ILE A 57 -12.43 7.19 6.74
N LEU A 58 -12.36 6.43 7.84
CA LEU A 58 -11.41 6.67 8.92
C LEU A 58 -9.95 6.64 8.45
N ARG A 59 -9.57 5.70 7.58
CA ARG A 59 -8.22 5.65 7.01
C ARG A 59 -7.89 6.88 6.18
N LEU A 60 -8.84 7.36 5.37
CA LEU A 60 -8.62 8.54 4.55
C LEU A 60 -8.50 9.80 5.44
N MET A 61 -9.36 9.91 6.45
CA MET A 61 -9.33 11.03 7.41
C MET A 61 -7.99 11.12 8.16
N ILE A 62 -7.41 9.99 8.57
CA ILE A 62 -6.09 9.97 9.24
C ILE A 62 -5.00 10.49 8.30
N TYR A 63 -5.03 10.10 7.02
CA TYR A 63 -4.05 10.58 6.05
C TYR A 63 -4.17 12.09 5.83
N GLU A 64 -5.38 12.61 5.67
CA GLU A 64 -5.63 14.03 5.48
C GLU A 64 -5.32 14.87 6.74
N SER A 65 -5.47 14.29 7.93
CA SER A 65 -5.16 14.97 9.20
C SER A 65 -3.67 14.92 9.58
N SER A 66 -2.85 14.23 8.79
CA SER A 66 -1.44 13.97 9.13
C SER A 66 -0.59 15.26 9.20
N ASP A 67 -0.87 16.26 8.37
CA ASP A 67 -0.17 17.55 8.37
C ASP A 67 -0.34 18.28 9.72
N ILE A 68 -1.55 18.25 10.29
CA ILE A 68 -1.82 18.84 11.60
C ILE A 68 -1.16 18.04 12.71
N LEU A 69 -1.13 16.70 12.60
CA LEU A 69 -0.40 15.86 13.54
C LEU A 69 1.11 16.18 13.54
N ILE A 70 1.70 16.54 12.39
CA ILE A 70 3.10 16.96 12.32
C ILE A 70 3.29 18.31 13.03
N ILE A 71 2.45 19.31 12.74
CA ILE A 71 2.47 20.62 13.42
C ILE A 71 2.31 20.43 14.94
N TYR A 72 1.44 19.51 15.33
CA TYR A 72 1.21 19.13 16.70
C TYR A 72 2.49 18.58 17.36
N PHE A 73 3.12 17.55 16.81
CA PHE A 73 4.34 16.98 17.39
C PHE A 73 5.49 17.99 17.41
N TRP A 74 5.59 18.84 16.40
CA TRP A 74 6.56 19.93 16.36
C TRP A 74 6.34 20.93 17.49
N SER A 75 5.09 21.36 17.72
CA SER A 75 4.75 22.26 18.83
C SER A 75 4.99 21.62 20.20
N ALA A 76 4.72 20.32 20.34
CA ALA A 76 4.98 19.56 21.57
C ALA A 76 6.47 19.42 21.88
N ALA A 77 7.30 19.18 20.86
CA ALA A 77 8.75 19.20 21.02
C ALA A 77 9.28 20.59 21.41
N GLY A 78 8.74 21.66 20.82
CA GLY A 78 9.10 23.03 21.15
C GLY A 78 8.73 23.42 22.58
N ALA A 79 7.49 23.16 23.00
CA ALA A 79 7.05 23.42 24.37
C ALA A 79 7.82 22.54 25.37
N GLY A 80 8.02 21.28 25.05
CA GLY A 80 8.78 20.33 25.84
C GLY A 80 10.22 20.76 26.13
N THR A 81 10.93 21.24 25.11
CA THR A 81 12.30 21.75 25.27
C THR A 81 12.34 23.04 26.09
N ALA A 82 11.34 23.92 25.92
CA ALA A 82 11.19 25.11 26.77
C ALA A 82 10.93 24.76 28.24
N PHE A 83 10.08 23.75 28.53
CA PHE A 83 9.87 23.27 29.89
C PHE A 83 11.11 22.63 30.49
N ALA A 84 11.89 21.86 29.73
CA ALA A 84 13.13 21.29 30.23
C ALA A 84 14.20 22.33 30.55
N GLY A 85 14.18 23.49 29.87
CA GLY A 85 15.03 24.63 30.20
C GLY A 85 14.56 25.41 31.44
N LEU A 86 13.26 25.48 31.67
CA LEU A 86 12.67 26.23 32.79
C LEU A 86 12.59 25.41 34.09
N LEU A 87 12.32 24.11 33.96
CA LEU A 87 12.29 23.15 35.06
C LEU A 87 13.64 22.44 35.05
N ALA A 88 14.62 22.99 35.77
CA ALA A 88 15.96 22.41 35.85
C ALA A 88 15.88 21.00 36.48
N ALA A 89 15.78 19.98 35.63
CA ALA A 89 15.84 18.60 36.05
C ALA A 89 17.28 18.26 36.48
N ASN A 90 17.42 17.43 37.52
CA ASN A 90 18.71 16.92 37.94
C ASN A 90 19.46 16.30 36.75
N ALA A 91 20.69 16.72 36.50
CA ALA A 91 21.53 16.25 35.39
C ALA A 91 21.81 14.74 35.40
N ASN A 92 21.53 14.07 36.52
CA ASN A 92 21.70 12.63 36.71
C ASN A 92 20.45 11.80 36.38
N ASP A 93 19.39 12.42 35.85
CA ASP A 93 18.18 11.69 35.49
C ASP A 93 18.33 10.98 34.13
N PRO A 94 18.21 9.64 34.06
CA PRO A 94 18.31 8.89 32.81
C PRO A 94 17.24 9.27 31.78
N GLN A 95 16.19 9.99 32.17
CA GLN A 95 15.10 10.43 31.28
C GLN A 95 15.24 11.86 30.77
N PHE A 96 16.40 12.51 30.97
CA PHE A 96 16.64 13.91 30.57
C PHE A 96 16.25 14.21 29.10
N PHE A 97 16.59 13.31 28.17
CA PHE A 97 16.28 13.50 26.74
C PHE A 97 14.85 13.14 26.35
N ALA A 98 14.21 12.19 27.05
CA ALA A 98 12.88 11.71 26.71
C ALA A 98 11.76 12.59 27.30
N ARG A 99 12.04 13.25 28.43
CA ARG A 99 11.11 14.14 29.12
C ARG A 99 10.56 15.26 28.24
N PRO A 100 11.37 16.09 27.56
CA PRO A 100 10.87 17.18 26.72
C PRO A 100 9.82 16.70 25.72
N CYS A 101 10.13 15.65 24.96
CA CYS A 101 9.22 15.11 23.96
C CYS A 101 7.92 14.56 24.55
N TRP A 102 7.99 13.97 25.75
CA TRP A 102 6.85 13.30 26.37
C TRP A 102 5.95 14.24 27.19
N TYR A 103 6.52 15.28 27.82
CA TYR A 103 5.76 16.28 28.57
C TYR A 103 4.81 17.07 27.68
N GLY A 104 5.29 17.53 26.51
CA GLY A 104 4.44 18.22 25.53
C GLY A 104 3.25 17.34 25.12
N VAL A 105 3.49 16.08 24.77
CA VAL A 105 2.44 15.14 24.35
C VAL A 105 1.43 14.84 25.47
N ARG A 106 1.88 14.64 26.71
CA ARG A 106 0.99 14.41 27.87
C ARG A 106 0.07 15.59 28.16
N THR A 107 0.60 16.80 28.01
CA THR A 107 -0.12 18.04 28.26
C THR A 107 -1.37 18.18 27.39
N ILE A 108 -1.35 17.68 26.14
CA ILE A 108 -2.53 17.67 25.28
C ILE A 108 -3.60 16.65 25.72
N LEU A 109 -3.18 15.52 26.27
CA LEU A 109 -4.11 14.51 26.79
C LEU A 109 -4.82 14.98 28.08
N GLY A 110 -4.54 16.21 28.52
CA GLY A 110 -5.08 16.79 29.74
C GLY A 110 -4.28 16.44 30.99
N ASP A 111 -3.16 15.74 30.84
CA ASP A 111 -2.23 15.41 31.92
C ASP A 111 -1.25 16.56 32.12
N PHE A 112 -1.74 17.63 32.74
CA PHE A 112 -0.94 18.79 33.12
C PHE A 112 -0.21 18.49 34.43
N ASP A 113 1.11 18.44 34.41
CA ASP A 113 1.95 18.33 35.62
C ASP A 113 2.01 19.67 36.37
N LEU A 114 0.83 20.17 36.76
CA LEU A 114 0.65 21.41 37.50
C LEU A 114 1.44 21.38 38.81
N LEU A 115 1.47 20.22 39.49
CA LEU A 115 2.17 20.07 40.76
C LEU A 115 3.67 20.33 40.62
N SER A 116 4.33 19.75 39.61
CA SER A 116 5.76 20.00 39.36
C SER A 116 6.01 21.47 39.00
N VAL A 117 5.14 22.09 38.21
CA VAL A 117 5.32 23.50 37.81
C VAL A 117 5.08 24.46 38.99
N TYR A 118 4.04 24.22 39.81
CA TYR A 118 3.76 25.02 41.00
C TYR A 118 4.79 24.82 42.11
N SER A 119 5.38 23.62 42.25
CA SER A 119 6.50 23.41 43.18
C SER A 119 7.72 24.27 42.82
N THR A 120 7.89 24.62 41.54
CA THR A 120 8.97 25.49 41.05
C THR A 120 8.65 26.98 41.23
N LEU A 121 7.37 27.34 41.40
CA LEU A 121 6.92 28.71 41.68
C LEU A 121 7.17 29.11 43.14
N GLY A 122 7.48 28.16 44.02
CA GLY A 122 7.66 28.36 45.45
C GLY A 122 6.32 28.51 46.18
N ASP A 123 6.17 27.78 47.29
CA ASP A 123 5.07 27.98 48.24
C ASP A 123 5.54 28.88 49.38
N SER A 124 4.63 29.29 50.29
CA SER A 124 4.90 30.15 51.46
C SER A 124 6.05 29.65 52.36
N TYR A 125 6.48 28.39 52.19
CA TYR A 125 7.55 27.74 52.94
C TYR A 125 8.89 27.60 52.18
N GLU A 126 8.92 27.78 50.85
CA GLU A 126 10.14 27.73 50.02
C GLU A 126 10.20 28.92 49.04
N PRO A 127 10.81 30.06 49.44
CA PRO A 127 10.73 31.33 48.72
C PRO A 127 11.65 31.43 47.50
N HIS A 128 12.14 30.31 46.97
CA HIS A 128 13.08 30.29 45.82
C HIS A 128 12.36 30.38 44.46
N GLY A 129 11.06 30.67 44.47
CA GLY A 129 10.22 30.96 43.32
C GLY A 129 10.65 32.20 42.55
N GLY A 130 11.66 32.05 41.70
CA GLY A 130 12.12 33.12 40.82
C GLY A 130 11.21 33.35 39.62
N ILE A 131 11.60 34.32 38.79
CA ILE A 131 10.96 34.66 37.49
C ILE A 131 10.78 33.41 36.60
N LEU A 132 11.66 32.42 36.75
CA LEU A 132 11.65 31.14 36.05
C LEU A 132 10.38 30.31 36.31
N GLY A 133 9.94 30.21 37.57
CA GLY A 133 8.70 29.50 37.92
C GLY A 133 7.47 30.20 37.35
N GLY A 134 7.44 31.54 37.43
CA GLY A 134 6.35 32.34 36.85
C GLY A 134 6.26 32.19 35.33
N ALA A 135 7.41 32.21 34.65
CA ALA A 135 7.50 31.95 33.22
C ALA A 135 7.01 30.54 32.84
N ALA A 136 7.33 29.52 33.65
CA ALA A 136 6.89 28.14 33.43
C ALA A 136 5.36 28.01 33.56
N VAL A 137 4.73 28.64 34.56
CA VAL A 137 3.27 28.66 34.70
C VAL A 137 2.61 29.34 33.51
N ILE A 138 3.10 30.52 33.12
CA ILE A 138 2.54 31.26 31.97
C ILE A 138 2.68 30.43 30.68
N LEU A 139 3.85 29.83 30.45
CA LEU A 139 4.10 28.98 29.30
C LEU A 139 3.15 27.77 29.28
N LEU A 140 2.90 27.14 30.43
CA LEU A 140 1.95 26.04 30.57
C LEU A 140 0.55 26.45 30.18
N TRP A 141 0.07 27.59 30.68
CA TRP A 141 -1.26 28.10 30.36
C TRP A 141 -1.41 28.45 28.87
N VAL A 142 -0.42 29.13 28.28
CA VAL A 142 -0.43 29.48 26.85
C VAL A 142 -0.38 28.24 25.98
N TYR A 143 0.48 27.28 26.32
CA TYR A 143 0.60 26.03 25.57
C TYR A 143 -0.65 25.16 25.71
N ALA A 144 -1.19 25.02 26.91
CA ALA A 144 -2.45 24.32 27.17
C ALA A 144 -3.60 24.91 26.33
N PHE A 145 -3.73 26.24 26.33
CA PHE A 145 -4.73 26.94 25.53
C PHE A 145 -4.54 26.67 24.03
N MET A 146 -3.33 26.85 23.49
CA MET A 146 -3.06 26.63 22.08
C MET A 146 -3.30 25.16 21.68
N ALA A 147 -2.83 24.22 22.48
CA ALA A 147 -2.90 22.81 22.12
C ALA A 147 -4.33 22.24 22.23
N THR A 148 -5.06 22.58 23.29
CA THR A 148 -6.41 22.04 23.53
C THR A 148 -7.53 22.82 22.83
N ILE A 149 -7.44 24.16 22.77
CA ILE A 149 -8.52 24.98 22.19
C ILE A 149 -8.26 25.29 20.72
N TYR A 150 -7.01 25.48 20.30
CA TYR A 150 -6.74 25.79 18.90
C TYR A 150 -6.48 24.52 18.09
N ILE A 151 -5.47 23.72 18.45
CA ILE A 151 -5.04 22.58 17.62
C ILE A 151 -6.10 21.46 17.61
N VAL A 152 -6.63 21.05 18.76
CA VAL A 152 -7.65 19.98 18.81
C VAL A 152 -8.94 20.39 18.11
N ASN A 153 -9.44 21.62 18.30
CA ASN A 153 -10.66 22.07 17.62
C ASN A 153 -10.46 22.21 16.10
N LEU A 154 -9.29 22.67 15.66
CA LEU A 154 -8.96 22.70 14.23
C LEU A 154 -8.88 21.29 13.64
N MET A 155 -8.29 20.35 14.38
CA MET A 155 -8.21 18.93 13.98
C MET A 155 -9.61 18.33 13.84
N ILE A 156 -10.52 18.58 14.79
CA ILE A 156 -11.92 18.15 14.72
C ILE A 156 -12.61 18.78 13.50
N ALA A 157 -12.43 20.07 13.25
CA ALA A 157 -13.05 20.76 12.12
C ALA A 157 -12.62 20.17 10.77
N ILE A 158 -11.32 19.89 10.59
CA ILE A 158 -10.80 19.27 9.37
C ILE A 158 -11.26 17.83 9.25
N MET A 159 -11.22 17.05 10.33
CA MET A 159 -11.76 15.69 10.33
C MET A 159 -13.24 15.67 9.91
N THR A 160 -14.07 16.59 10.41
CA THR A 160 -15.48 16.67 10.02
C THR A 160 -15.66 17.04 8.55
N SER A 161 -14.93 18.05 8.06
CA SER A 161 -14.98 18.45 6.64
C SER A 161 -14.53 17.32 5.70
N SER A 162 -13.45 16.64 6.06
CA SER A 162 -12.95 15.44 5.38
C SER A 162 -13.96 14.30 5.41
N TYR A 163 -14.59 14.04 6.56
CA TYR A 163 -15.62 13.01 6.70
C TYR A 163 -16.76 13.25 5.72
N GLU A 164 -17.33 14.45 5.67
CA GLU A 164 -18.43 14.80 4.77
C GLU A 164 -18.05 14.64 3.29
N ARG A 165 -16.85 15.11 2.92
CA ARG A 165 -16.33 14.98 1.55
C ARG A 165 -16.18 13.53 1.11
N VAL A 166 -15.67 12.67 2.01
CA VAL A 166 -15.39 11.27 1.69
C VAL A 166 -16.67 10.44 1.73
N GLN A 167 -17.58 10.73 2.66
CA GLN A 167 -18.86 10.04 2.78
C GLN A 167 -19.66 10.09 1.47
N GLY A 168 -19.64 11.22 0.76
CA GLY A 168 -20.32 11.36 -0.54
C GLY A 168 -19.85 10.36 -1.61
N ASN A 169 -18.57 9.94 -1.56
CA ASN A 169 -17.99 9.00 -2.52
C ASN A 169 -17.76 7.59 -1.93
N ALA A 170 -17.97 7.40 -0.62
CA ALA A 170 -17.60 6.19 0.10
C ALA A 170 -18.31 4.94 -0.44
N ILE A 171 -19.55 5.08 -0.93
CA ILE A 171 -20.31 3.98 -1.54
C ILE A 171 -19.61 3.45 -2.80
N VAL A 172 -19.09 4.33 -3.65
CA VAL A 172 -18.39 3.94 -4.89
C VAL A 172 -17.08 3.25 -4.55
N PHE A 173 -16.28 3.83 -3.65
CA PHE A 173 -15.04 3.22 -3.19
C PHE A 173 -15.26 1.85 -2.55
N ARG A 174 -16.31 1.70 -1.74
CA ARG A 174 -16.70 0.42 -1.14
C ARG A 174 -17.04 -0.62 -2.19
N ARG A 175 -17.86 -0.27 -3.19
CA ARG A 175 -18.23 -1.19 -4.28
C ARG A 175 -17.00 -1.67 -5.04
N PHE A 176 -16.07 -0.76 -5.36
CA PHE A 176 -14.82 -1.12 -6.02
C PHE A 176 -13.95 -2.03 -5.15
N ARG A 177 -13.78 -1.70 -3.86
CA ARG A 177 -13.02 -2.52 -2.91
C ARG A 177 -13.62 -3.90 -2.70
N GLN A 178 -14.95 -4.01 -2.71
CA GLN A 178 -15.66 -5.28 -2.58
C GLN A 178 -15.32 -6.24 -3.73
N VAL A 179 -15.20 -5.74 -4.96
CA VAL A 179 -14.76 -6.56 -6.10
C VAL A 179 -13.36 -7.11 -5.87
N GLY A 180 -12.44 -6.28 -5.37
CA GLY A 180 -11.09 -6.69 -5.00
C GLY A 180 -11.06 -7.79 -3.93
N HIS A 181 -11.85 -7.62 -2.86
CA HIS A 181 -11.98 -8.65 -1.82
C HIS A 181 -12.54 -9.96 -2.38
N VAL A 182 -13.61 -9.89 -3.17
CA VAL A 182 -14.23 -11.07 -3.80
C VAL A 182 -13.25 -11.82 -4.69
N TYR A 183 -12.44 -11.08 -5.46
CA TYR A 183 -11.35 -11.65 -6.27
C TYR A 183 -10.29 -12.36 -5.40
N GLU A 184 -9.84 -11.71 -4.32
CA GLU A 184 -8.84 -12.28 -3.40
C GLU A 184 -9.34 -13.56 -2.72
N TYR A 185 -10.55 -13.54 -2.17
CA TYR A 185 -11.12 -14.68 -1.46
C TYR A 185 -11.44 -15.86 -2.38
N LYS A 186 -11.73 -15.61 -3.66
CA LYS A 186 -11.97 -16.68 -4.64
C LYS A 186 -10.68 -17.33 -5.14
N ASP A 187 -9.73 -16.52 -5.61
CA ASP A 187 -8.60 -17.03 -6.40
C ASP A 187 -7.31 -17.23 -5.59
N LEU A 188 -7.09 -16.39 -4.58
CA LEU A 188 -5.82 -16.37 -3.83
C LEU A 188 -5.90 -17.15 -2.52
N ARG A 189 -7.09 -17.31 -1.94
CA ARG A 189 -7.26 -17.91 -0.61
C ARG A 189 -7.56 -19.39 -0.68
N SER A 190 -7.02 -20.14 0.28
CA SER A 190 -7.32 -21.56 0.45
C SER A 190 -8.79 -21.75 0.87
N PRO A 191 -9.47 -22.80 0.39
CA PRO A 191 -10.83 -23.12 0.82
C PRO A 191 -10.91 -23.61 2.27
N LEU A 192 -9.77 -24.04 2.83
CA LEU A 192 -9.67 -24.51 4.20
C LEU A 192 -9.46 -23.36 5.19
N PRO A 193 -10.04 -23.44 6.40
CA PRO A 193 -9.81 -22.43 7.42
C PRO A 193 -8.32 -22.43 7.85
N PRO A 194 -7.81 -21.30 8.39
CA PRO A 194 -6.40 -21.10 8.70
C PRO A 194 -5.67 -22.28 9.39
N PRO A 195 -6.23 -22.97 10.41
CA PRO A 195 -5.54 -24.10 11.03
C PRO A 195 -5.28 -25.29 10.07
N PHE A 196 -6.12 -25.49 9.06
CA PHE A 196 -5.99 -26.61 8.11
C PHE A 196 -5.36 -26.21 6.78
N ASN A 197 -5.00 -24.94 6.60
CA ASN A 197 -4.41 -24.43 5.36
C ASN A 197 -3.05 -25.09 5.03
N ILE A 198 -2.33 -25.56 6.04
CA ILE A 198 -1.04 -26.26 5.88
C ILE A 198 -1.21 -27.49 4.97
N PHE A 199 -2.29 -28.26 5.11
CA PHE A 199 -2.57 -29.42 4.26
C PHE A 199 -2.77 -29.04 2.79
N TYR A 200 -3.48 -27.94 2.54
CA TYR A 200 -3.68 -27.43 1.18
C TYR A 200 -2.36 -27.02 0.52
N PHE A 201 -1.48 -26.34 1.25
CA PHE A 201 -0.16 -25.97 0.72
C PHE A 201 0.72 -27.18 0.43
N ILE A 202 0.68 -28.22 1.28
CA ILE A 202 1.43 -29.47 1.03
C ILE A 202 0.94 -30.14 -0.26
N VAL A 203 -0.38 -30.26 -0.45
CA VAL A 203 -0.95 -30.84 -1.67
C VAL A 203 -0.59 -30.00 -2.90
N ARG A 204 -0.74 -28.67 -2.82
CA ARG A 204 -0.38 -27.78 -3.93
C ARG A 204 1.11 -27.84 -4.26
N PHE A 205 1.98 -27.90 -3.25
CA PHE A 205 3.42 -28.03 -3.45
C PHE A 205 3.76 -29.36 -4.11
N SER A 206 3.16 -30.47 -3.66
CA SER A 206 3.35 -31.78 -4.30
C SER A 206 2.87 -31.80 -5.75
N TRP A 207 1.72 -31.19 -6.04
CA TRP A 207 1.21 -31.01 -7.41
C TRP A 207 2.12 -30.15 -8.26
N TRP A 208 2.69 -29.08 -7.71
CA TRP A 208 3.66 -28.23 -8.40
C TRP A 208 4.92 -29.02 -8.75
N VAL A 209 5.47 -29.82 -7.83
CA VAL A 209 6.62 -30.69 -8.09
C VAL A 209 6.31 -31.70 -9.21
N VAL A 210 5.16 -32.37 -9.16
CA VAL A 210 4.71 -33.31 -10.21
C VAL A 210 4.52 -32.59 -11.55
N SER A 211 3.99 -31.37 -11.53
CA SER A 211 3.77 -30.57 -12.74
C SER A 211 5.09 -30.09 -13.36
N CYS A 212 6.09 -29.74 -12.55
CA CYS A 212 7.44 -29.44 -13.03
C CYS A 212 8.07 -30.66 -13.70
N LEU A 213 7.85 -31.86 -13.15
CA LEU A 213 8.29 -33.11 -13.76
C LEU A 213 7.55 -33.41 -15.08
N ARG A 214 6.23 -33.14 -15.16
CA ARG A 214 5.45 -33.31 -16.40
C ARG A 214 5.76 -32.27 -17.47
N LYS A 215 6.08 -31.03 -17.09
CA LYS A 215 6.58 -30.00 -18.03
C LYS A 215 7.91 -30.38 -18.67
N ALA A 216 8.78 -31.08 -17.94
CA ALA A 216 10.00 -31.66 -18.52
C ALA A 216 9.70 -32.77 -19.56
N VAL A 217 8.50 -33.35 -19.53
CA VAL A 217 8.02 -34.41 -20.44
C VAL A 217 7.21 -33.85 -21.62
N GLY A 218 7.04 -32.52 -21.72
CA GLY A 218 6.45 -31.85 -22.89
C GLY A 218 4.92 -31.81 -22.92
N GLU A 219 4.25 -32.08 -21.79
CA GLU A 219 2.79 -31.99 -21.69
C GLU A 219 2.36 -30.51 -21.52
N GLU A 220 1.58 -29.98 -22.46
CA GLU A 220 1.00 -28.63 -22.38
C GLU A 220 0.06 -28.56 -21.16
N GLN A 221 0.48 -27.83 -20.12
CA GLN A 221 -0.27 -27.72 -18.89
C GLN A 221 -1.47 -26.77 -19.09
N GLU A 222 -2.70 -27.26 -18.90
CA GLU A 222 -3.90 -26.41 -18.84
C GLU A 222 -3.68 -25.28 -17.83
N GLU A 223 -3.65 -24.04 -18.31
CA GLU A 223 -3.64 -22.87 -17.43
C GLU A 223 -4.90 -22.93 -16.55
N GLN A 224 -4.70 -23.05 -15.23
CA GLN A 224 -5.77 -22.84 -14.27
C GLN A 224 -6.41 -21.49 -14.58
N ILE A 225 -7.68 -21.52 -14.99
CA ILE A 225 -8.43 -20.31 -15.30
C ILE A 225 -8.58 -19.53 -14.00
N ARG A 226 -7.73 -18.51 -13.84
CA ARG A 226 -7.85 -17.54 -12.75
C ARG A 226 -8.94 -16.54 -13.12
N GLY A 227 -9.77 -16.18 -12.15
CA GLY A 227 -10.77 -15.14 -12.25
C GLY A 227 -12.20 -15.63 -12.48
N PHE A 228 -13.07 -14.69 -12.83
CA PHE A 228 -14.48 -14.91 -13.15
C PHE A 228 -14.70 -15.14 -14.64
N LYS A 229 -13.87 -15.98 -15.25
CA LYS A 229 -14.03 -16.36 -16.66
C LYS A 229 -14.86 -17.63 -16.71
N ASP A 230 -15.94 -17.58 -17.48
CA ASP A 230 -16.75 -18.76 -17.78
C ASP A 230 -16.55 -19.15 -19.24
N TYR A 231 -16.74 -20.43 -19.54
CA TYR A 231 -16.70 -20.92 -20.91
C TYR A 231 -18.04 -20.64 -21.57
N LEU A 232 -18.03 -19.80 -22.60
CA LEU A 232 -19.23 -19.46 -23.34
C LEU A 232 -19.27 -20.22 -24.66
N TRP A 233 -20.38 -20.91 -24.91
CA TRP A 233 -20.61 -21.56 -26.19
C TRP A 233 -20.74 -20.52 -27.31
N VAL A 234 -20.14 -20.79 -28.48
CA VAL A 234 -20.04 -19.82 -29.59
C VAL A 234 -21.41 -19.30 -30.03
N ALA A 235 -22.41 -20.18 -30.15
CA ALA A 235 -23.75 -19.75 -30.55
C ALA A 235 -24.42 -18.83 -29.52
N THR A 236 -24.18 -19.07 -28.23
CA THR A 236 -24.68 -18.22 -27.14
C THR A 236 -23.93 -16.89 -27.10
N ALA A 237 -22.62 -16.91 -27.37
CA ALA A 237 -21.81 -15.69 -27.50
C ALA A 237 -22.32 -14.78 -28.61
N GLU A 238 -22.67 -15.35 -29.76
CA GLU A 238 -23.22 -14.58 -30.88
C GLU A 238 -24.59 -13.98 -30.55
N GLN A 239 -25.46 -14.73 -29.85
CA GLN A 239 -26.74 -14.21 -29.38
C GLN A 239 -26.57 -13.07 -28.37
N LEU A 240 -25.67 -13.22 -27.40
CA LEU A 240 -25.37 -12.19 -26.41
C LEU A 240 -24.81 -10.93 -27.07
N TRP A 241 -23.89 -11.08 -28.03
CA TRP A 241 -23.37 -9.95 -28.80
C TRP A 241 -24.50 -9.22 -29.54
N LYS A 242 -25.38 -9.94 -30.23
CA LYS A 242 -26.53 -9.33 -30.93
C LYS A 242 -27.45 -8.59 -29.94
N SER A 243 -27.66 -9.16 -28.75
CA SER A 243 -28.46 -8.52 -27.70
C SER A 243 -27.78 -7.26 -27.12
N GLU A 244 -26.47 -7.27 -26.94
CA GLU A 244 -25.68 -6.14 -26.47
C GLU A 244 -25.68 -5.01 -27.50
N ALA A 245 -25.46 -5.34 -28.78
CA ALA A 245 -25.54 -4.38 -29.88
C ALA A 245 -26.91 -3.71 -29.95
N ALA A 246 -27.99 -4.50 -29.88
CA ALA A 246 -29.35 -3.96 -29.86
C ALA A 246 -29.63 -3.08 -28.63
N ALA A 247 -29.13 -3.45 -27.45
CA ALA A 247 -29.27 -2.64 -26.23
C ALA A 247 -28.48 -1.32 -26.32
N ARG A 248 -27.26 -1.37 -26.86
CA ARG A 248 -26.45 -0.18 -27.14
C ARG A 248 -27.13 0.74 -28.13
N ASP A 249 -27.69 0.20 -29.20
CA ASP A 249 -28.33 1.01 -30.24
C ASP A 249 -29.63 1.65 -29.70
N ARG A 250 -30.36 0.99 -28.79
CA ARG A 250 -31.48 1.60 -28.06
C ARG A 250 -31.04 2.75 -27.15
N TYR A 251 -29.95 2.56 -26.40
CA TYR A 251 -29.39 3.61 -25.54
C TYR A 251 -28.91 4.83 -26.36
N LEU A 252 -28.37 4.60 -27.55
CA LEU A 252 -27.95 5.68 -28.46
C LEU A 252 -29.12 6.39 -29.14
N ALA A 253 -30.24 5.69 -29.36
CA ALA A 253 -31.42 6.23 -30.01
C ALA A 253 -32.27 7.12 -29.08
N ASP A 254 -32.21 6.88 -27.77
CA ASP A 254 -32.91 7.68 -26.75
C ASP A 254 -31.92 8.15 -25.67
N PRO A 255 -31.07 9.15 -25.97
CA PRO A 255 -30.22 9.74 -24.97
C PRO A 255 -31.08 10.60 -24.03
N ASP A 256 -31.35 10.10 -22.83
CA ASP A 256 -31.73 10.95 -21.70
C ASP A 256 -30.73 12.14 -21.59
N GLN A 257 -31.13 13.26 -20.96
CA GLN A 257 -30.25 14.43 -20.77
C GLN A 257 -28.90 14.07 -20.12
N ASP A 258 -28.87 13.06 -19.23
CA ASP A 258 -27.63 12.51 -18.66
C ASP A 258 -26.85 11.66 -19.67
N GLY A 259 -27.54 10.94 -20.56
CA GLY A 259 -26.98 10.13 -21.63
C GLY A 259 -26.15 10.95 -22.62
N GLU A 260 -26.59 12.15 -23.01
CA GLU A 260 -25.78 13.05 -23.85
C GLU A 260 -24.46 13.45 -23.17
N ARG A 261 -24.48 13.70 -21.84
CA ARG A 261 -23.29 14.06 -21.07
C ARG A 261 -22.29 12.91 -21.02
N TYR A 262 -22.76 11.69 -20.80
CA TYR A 262 -21.91 10.49 -20.83
C TYR A 262 -21.39 10.18 -22.24
N LEU A 263 -22.20 10.34 -23.28
CA LEU A 263 -21.76 10.15 -24.66
C LEU A 263 -20.67 11.14 -25.06
N ARG A 264 -20.76 12.41 -24.59
CA ARG A 264 -19.69 13.40 -24.75
C ARG A 264 -18.41 12.98 -24.00
N GLN A 265 -18.51 12.52 -22.75
CA GLN A 265 -17.35 12.02 -21.99
C GLN A 265 -16.70 10.80 -22.65
N VAL A 266 -17.49 9.86 -23.18
CA VAL A 266 -16.95 8.68 -23.88
C VAL A 266 -16.27 9.09 -25.19
N ALA A 267 -16.84 10.05 -25.93
CA ALA A 267 -16.22 10.60 -27.13
C ALA A 267 -14.90 11.31 -26.82
N GLU A 268 -14.83 12.06 -25.71
CA GLU A 268 -13.63 12.73 -25.22
C GLU A 268 -12.55 11.72 -24.81
N VAL A 269 -12.88 10.72 -24.00
CA VAL A 269 -11.94 9.63 -23.62
C VAL A 269 -11.44 8.85 -24.85
N LYS A 270 -12.32 8.65 -25.85
CA LYS A 270 -11.94 8.01 -27.12
C LYS A 270 -11.00 8.88 -27.95
N ALA A 271 -11.18 10.20 -27.91
CA ALA A 271 -10.27 11.14 -28.55
C ALA A 271 -8.90 11.15 -27.82
N ASP A 272 -8.91 11.17 -26.49
CA ASP A 272 -7.70 11.17 -25.66
C ASP A 272 -6.90 9.88 -25.80
N THR A 273 -7.56 8.72 -25.82
CA THR A 273 -6.91 7.42 -26.05
C THR A 273 -6.30 7.34 -27.45
N LYS A 274 -6.95 7.90 -28.47
CA LYS A 274 -6.40 7.98 -29.83
C LYS A 274 -5.19 8.92 -29.90
N LEU A 275 -5.26 10.05 -29.19
CA LEU A 275 -4.15 11.00 -29.09
C LEU A 275 -2.97 10.38 -28.36
N LEU A 276 -3.20 9.70 -27.23
CA LEU A 276 -2.18 8.96 -26.47
C LEU A 276 -1.54 7.88 -27.33
N ALA A 277 -2.34 7.08 -28.05
CA ALA A 277 -1.84 6.06 -28.97
C ALA A 277 -0.93 6.68 -30.05
N SER A 278 -1.31 7.83 -30.62
CA SER A 278 -0.49 8.52 -31.61
C SER A 278 0.81 9.08 -31.02
N THR A 279 0.79 9.55 -29.76
CA THR A 279 1.98 10.02 -29.04
C THR A 279 2.93 8.87 -28.71
N VAL A 280 2.40 7.71 -28.32
CA VAL A 280 3.19 6.49 -28.08
C VAL A 280 3.87 6.04 -29.36
N VAL A 281 3.17 6.04 -30.50
CA VAL A 281 3.75 5.71 -31.81
C VAL A 281 4.87 6.70 -32.18
N LYS A 282 4.65 8.02 -32.04
CA LYS A 282 5.68 9.03 -32.31
C LYS A 282 6.91 8.89 -31.40
N ASN A 283 6.71 8.62 -30.11
CA ASN A 283 7.81 8.40 -29.18
C ASN A 283 8.58 7.11 -29.50
N HIS A 284 7.89 6.08 -29.99
CA HIS A 284 8.51 4.86 -30.48
C HIS A 284 9.34 5.11 -31.74
N GLU A 285 8.80 5.81 -32.73
CA GLU A 285 9.52 6.23 -33.94
C GLU A 285 10.75 7.07 -33.64
N TYR A 286 10.64 8.02 -32.69
CA TYR A 286 11.78 8.83 -32.24
C TYR A 286 12.87 7.98 -31.57
N SER A 287 12.46 7.01 -30.74
CA SER A 287 13.38 6.09 -30.08
C SER A 287 14.10 5.20 -31.08
N VAL A 288 13.37 4.61 -32.04
CA VAL A 288 13.94 3.80 -33.14
C VAL A 288 14.91 4.63 -33.98
N GLY A 289 14.54 5.84 -34.38
CA GLY A 289 15.42 6.73 -35.14
C GLY A 289 16.65 7.23 -34.36
N ARG A 290 16.64 7.17 -33.02
CA ARG A 290 17.82 7.40 -32.18
C ARG A 290 18.73 6.18 -32.15
N PHE A 291 18.16 4.98 -32.06
CA PHE A 291 18.92 3.73 -32.15
C PHE A 291 19.59 3.56 -33.51
N GLU A 292 18.92 3.87 -34.61
CA GLU A 292 19.54 3.82 -35.96
C GLU A 292 20.68 4.82 -36.16
N ARG A 293 20.62 5.97 -35.45
CA ARG A 293 21.73 6.93 -35.44
C ARG A 293 22.91 6.40 -34.65
N ILE A 294 22.64 5.85 -33.45
CA ILE A 294 23.65 5.19 -32.63
C ILE A 294 24.29 4.03 -33.40
N GLU A 295 23.51 3.21 -34.11
CA GLU A 295 24.02 2.09 -34.91
C GLU A 295 24.88 2.58 -36.08
N ARG A 296 24.48 3.65 -36.78
CA ARG A 296 25.31 4.28 -37.81
C ARG A 296 26.61 4.86 -37.25
N ASP A 297 26.56 5.50 -36.09
CA ASP A 297 27.73 6.08 -35.46
C ASP A 297 28.66 4.98 -34.93
N LEU A 298 28.10 3.89 -34.38
CA LEU A 298 28.83 2.70 -33.97
C LEU A 298 29.50 2.03 -35.17
N LYS A 299 28.79 1.89 -36.30
CA LYS A 299 29.34 1.32 -37.53
C LYS A 299 30.46 2.18 -38.10
N LYS A 300 30.30 3.51 -38.11
CA LYS A 300 31.38 4.44 -38.50
C LYS A 300 32.58 4.35 -37.56
N LEU A 301 32.38 4.16 -36.26
CA LEU A 301 33.46 3.98 -35.30
C LEU A 301 34.17 2.63 -35.51
N ILE A 302 33.43 1.57 -35.81
CA ILE A 302 33.98 0.26 -36.15
C ILE A 302 34.80 0.36 -37.44
N ASP A 303 34.26 0.99 -38.49
CA ASP A 303 34.96 1.20 -39.77
C ASP A 303 36.19 2.11 -39.62
N ALA A 304 36.13 3.13 -38.75
CA ALA A 304 37.26 4.02 -38.46
C ALA A 304 38.33 3.38 -37.56
N SER A 305 37.96 2.38 -36.75
CA SER A 305 38.88 1.67 -35.85
C SER A 305 39.77 0.64 -36.55
N GLY A 306 39.57 0.40 -37.86
CA GLY A 306 40.42 -0.51 -38.64
C GLY A 306 40.37 -1.97 -38.21
N ILE A 307 39.40 -2.36 -37.37
CA ILE A 307 39.19 -3.76 -36.98
C ILE A 307 38.35 -4.43 -38.07
N GLY A 308 38.99 -4.68 -39.21
CA GLY A 308 38.52 -5.67 -40.17
C GLY A 308 38.76 -7.06 -39.58
N GLY A 309 37.69 -7.78 -39.29
CA GLY A 309 37.74 -9.18 -38.86
C GLY A 309 36.51 -9.92 -39.36
N GLY A 310 36.68 -10.63 -40.48
CA GLY A 310 35.65 -11.46 -41.10
C GLY A 310 35.38 -12.79 -40.37
N GLY A 311 34.30 -13.44 -40.83
CA GLY A 311 33.84 -14.76 -40.42
C GLY A 311 32.35 -14.68 -40.05
N GLY A 312 31.40 -15.37 -40.69
CA GLY A 312 31.45 -16.54 -41.54
C GLY A 312 30.44 -17.56 -41.01
N GLY A 313 29.46 -17.93 -41.84
CA GLY A 313 28.87 -19.28 -41.80
C GLY A 313 27.49 -19.48 -41.18
N GLY A 314 26.55 -19.93 -42.03
CA GLY A 314 25.49 -20.91 -41.75
C GLY A 314 24.31 -20.45 -40.90
N GLY A 315 23.05 -20.74 -41.19
CA GLY A 315 22.45 -21.64 -42.16
C GLY A 315 21.04 -21.98 -41.67
N ARG A 316 20.09 -22.04 -42.63
CA ARG A 316 18.85 -22.83 -42.64
C ARG A 316 17.85 -22.77 -41.46
N GLY A 317 16.61 -22.44 -41.84
CA GLY A 317 15.44 -23.26 -41.48
C GLY A 317 14.39 -22.58 -40.63
N GLY A 318 13.29 -22.14 -41.25
CA GLY A 318 12.13 -21.62 -40.54
C GLY A 318 10.98 -21.37 -41.51
N SER A 319 10.32 -22.45 -41.90
CA SER A 319 9.14 -22.53 -42.76
C SER A 319 8.01 -21.60 -42.34
N THR A 320 7.48 -20.87 -43.32
CA THR A 320 6.13 -20.28 -43.32
C THR A 320 5.07 -21.38 -43.11
N PRO A 321 4.12 -21.23 -42.17
CA PRO A 321 2.99 -22.15 -42.08
C PRO A 321 2.01 -21.85 -43.23
N SER A 322 1.68 -22.90 -43.98
CA SER A 322 0.60 -22.95 -44.96
C SER A 322 -0.78 -22.83 -44.27
N PRO A 323 -1.75 -22.11 -44.86
CA PRO A 323 -3.02 -21.78 -44.24
C PRO A 323 -4.10 -22.86 -44.41
N GLN A 324 -3.84 -24.11 -44.00
CA GLN A 324 -4.82 -25.20 -44.21
C GLN A 324 -5.08 -26.19 -43.07
N ASP A 325 -4.45 -26.08 -41.89
CA ASP A 325 -4.59 -27.09 -40.82
C ASP A 325 -5.18 -26.58 -39.48
N ASP A 326 -5.93 -25.46 -39.46
CA ASP A 326 -6.36 -24.80 -38.22
C ASP A 326 -7.85 -24.97 -37.85
N MET A 327 -8.51 -26.07 -38.23
CA MET A 327 -9.94 -26.30 -37.96
C MET A 327 -10.28 -27.16 -36.71
N SER A 328 -9.37 -27.37 -35.76
CA SER A 328 -9.68 -28.26 -34.62
C SER A 328 -9.19 -27.83 -33.24
N ARG A 329 -8.80 -26.56 -33.06
CA ARG A 329 -8.53 -26.01 -31.72
C ARG A 329 -9.55 -24.94 -31.37
N ALA A 330 -10.23 -25.10 -30.24
CA ALA A 330 -11.08 -24.08 -29.65
C ALA A 330 -10.23 -22.84 -29.34
N ALA A 331 -10.22 -21.89 -30.27
CA ALA A 331 -9.42 -20.69 -30.16
C ALA A 331 -10.05 -19.75 -29.12
N TYR A 332 -9.26 -19.40 -28.11
CA TYR A 332 -9.54 -18.28 -27.23
C TYR A 332 -9.56 -16.99 -28.07
N ALA A 333 -10.74 -16.38 -28.22
CA ALA A 333 -10.87 -15.11 -28.92
C ALA A 333 -10.34 -13.97 -28.03
N MET A 334 -9.22 -13.35 -28.42
CA MET A 334 -8.75 -12.12 -27.77
C MET A 334 -9.73 -10.97 -28.06
N PRO A 335 -10.02 -10.07 -27.08
CA PRO A 335 -11.07 -9.06 -27.21
C PRO A 335 -10.82 -7.95 -28.24
N ASN A 336 -9.66 -7.90 -28.89
CA ASN A 336 -9.23 -6.73 -29.68
C ASN A 336 -9.00 -6.97 -31.18
N ARG A 337 -9.46 -8.10 -31.76
CA ARG A 337 -9.22 -8.39 -33.19
C ARG A 337 -10.44 -8.57 -34.10
N LEU A 338 -11.67 -8.36 -33.63
CA LEU A 338 -12.88 -8.52 -34.47
C LEU A 338 -13.56 -7.21 -34.88
N GLY A 339 -12.88 -6.07 -34.74
CA GLY A 339 -13.34 -4.78 -35.26
C GLY A 339 -12.78 -4.49 -36.65
N LYS A 340 -13.24 -5.22 -37.67
CA LYS A 340 -13.27 -4.84 -39.10
C LYS A 340 -13.79 -6.04 -39.89
N LEU A 341 -15.09 -6.07 -40.17
CA LEU A 341 -15.65 -6.64 -41.39
C LEU A 341 -17.03 -6.00 -41.60
N ASN A 342 -17.08 -5.20 -42.67
CA ASN A 342 -18.17 -4.46 -43.32
C ASN A 342 -18.82 -3.31 -42.55
#